data_AF-A0A2L2TDU6-F1
#
_entry.id   AF-A0A2L2TDU6-F1
#
_cell.length_a   1.000
_cell.length_b   1.000
_cell.length_c   1.000
_cell.angle_alpha   90.00
_cell.angle_beta   90.00
_cell.angle_gamma   90.00
#
_symmetry.space_group_name_H-M   'P 1'
#
loop_
_entity.id
_entity.type
_entity.pdbx_description
1 polymer ?
#
loop_
_entity_poly.entity_id
_entity_poly.type
_entity_poly.pdbx_seq_one_letter_code
_entity_poly.pdbx_strand_id
1 'polypeptide(L)'
;MKLLSRQKPNKNPFRDNSATLLISTLLLGVPLTIVLLHCAYQTYYKKGAHWSHHHDILDPITHAHDPSSLLYVASYSGLVTTLNLSLAAYRDAPVKLETLATTGACGGSPSWLTLDWMNGVLYCTDEGIKDGKNGSLVSFATNENGTLAPLTKLSTALGPVSAVAYGQWAYGLAVAHYGGSAFTTWDIRDPSNITSVQVQEYSLPKPGPDPSRQETSHPHAAVLDPTKRFLLVPDLGADLIRVYGVDEDESLALSKLDPLVVAPGSGPRHLTFVVKETKTFMYLVAELANTVVGYEVVYGGGFIVFKEVWSSGIHGKGNDIPRGAAAAEIAVSPDREYLLISSRNENTLEIPNYGDNNTSITSDSLVSFSIDGETGHLALQQDIACGGRFPRHFTINKAGTLVAVALQYDSRVVILERDVKTGIIGDFVAYAELEGEVTAVIFYE
;
A
#
# COMPACT_ATOMS: atom_id res chain seq x y z
N MET A 1 -13.07 41.25 80.16
CA MET A 1 -13.06 42.15 78.97
C MET A 1 -14.14 41.61 78.02
N LYS A 2 -15.34 42.19 77.93
CA LYS A 2 -15.77 43.40 77.17
C LYS A 2 -15.48 43.30 75.65
N LEU A 3 -16.50 43.11 74.78
CA LEU A 3 -17.27 44.12 73.97
C LEU A 3 -16.55 44.49 72.63
N LEU A 4 -17.12 44.69 71.42
CA LEU A 4 -18.44 44.61 70.71
C LEU A 4 -18.14 44.64 69.16
N SER A 5 -19.08 44.64 68.18
CA SER A 5 -20.20 43.73 67.82
C SER A 5 -20.87 44.14 66.48
N ARG A 6 -21.42 43.18 65.70
CA ARG A 6 -22.36 43.36 64.54
C ARG A 6 -21.74 44.08 63.29
N GLN A 7 -22.25 43.96 62.05
CA GLN A 7 -23.64 43.71 61.58
C GLN A 7 -23.71 43.12 60.14
N LYS A 8 -24.73 42.28 59.85
CA LYS A 8 -25.29 41.89 58.52
C LYS A 8 -26.63 42.67 58.32
N PRO A 9 -27.43 42.62 57.21
CA PRO A 9 -27.55 41.62 56.12
C PRO A 9 -27.66 42.26 54.70
N ASN A 10 -27.96 41.62 53.56
CA ASN A 10 -29.17 40.93 53.03
C ASN A 10 -28.90 40.72 51.50
N LYS A 11 -29.52 39.88 50.67
CA LYS A 11 -30.52 38.80 50.80
C LYS A 11 -30.47 37.94 49.52
N ASN A 12 -30.59 36.61 49.64
CA ASN A 12 -31.03 35.71 48.56
C ASN A 12 -32.58 35.84 48.44
N PRO A 13 -33.33 35.33 47.41
CA PRO A 13 -33.48 33.85 47.29
C PRO A 13 -34.04 33.21 45.96
N PHE A 14 -33.94 31.87 45.91
CA PHE A 14 -34.73 30.83 45.18
C PHE A 14 -34.80 30.83 43.61
N ARG A 15 -34.75 29.72 42.84
CA ARG A 15 -34.80 28.22 42.99
C ARG A 15 -36.06 27.57 42.38
N ASP A 16 -35.83 26.58 41.52
CA ASP A 16 -36.66 25.46 41.01
C ASP A 16 -38.21 25.51 41.09
N ASN A 17 -38.90 25.42 39.94
CA ASN A 17 -39.54 24.17 39.44
C ASN A 17 -40.53 24.36 38.26
N SER A 18 -40.46 23.41 37.32
CA SER A 18 -41.54 22.68 36.61
C SER A 18 -42.92 23.29 36.29
N ALA A 19 -43.34 23.14 35.02
CA ALA A 19 -44.65 22.63 34.54
C ALA A 19 -45.34 23.42 33.38
N THR A 20 -45.25 22.85 32.18
CA THR A 20 -46.36 22.52 31.24
C THR A 20 -47.28 23.62 30.62
N LEU A 21 -47.26 23.68 29.27
CA LEU A 21 -48.41 23.61 28.31
C LEU A 21 -48.66 24.79 27.32
N LEU A 22 -48.97 24.39 26.05
CA LEU A 22 -49.71 25.07 24.96
C LEU A 22 -49.08 26.22 24.11
N ILE A 23 -48.57 25.80 22.94
CA ILE A 23 -48.83 26.28 21.56
C ILE A 23 -49.52 27.65 21.38
N SER A 24 -48.85 28.58 20.68
CA SER A 24 -49.46 29.40 19.60
C SER A 24 -48.39 29.87 18.59
N THR A 25 -48.82 30.47 17.47
CA THR A 25 -48.12 30.46 16.17
C THR A 25 -47.44 31.77 15.73
N LEU A 26 -46.57 31.63 14.71
CA LEU A 26 -46.27 32.57 13.60
C LEU A 26 -45.09 33.59 13.70
N LEU A 27 -44.13 33.36 12.78
CA LEU A 27 -43.43 34.33 11.88
C LEU A 27 -42.09 35.03 12.24
N LEU A 28 -41.15 34.79 11.30
CA LEU A 28 -40.13 35.68 10.69
C LEU A 28 -38.83 36.02 11.45
N GLY A 29 -37.70 35.74 10.79
CA GLY A 29 -36.45 36.48 11.05
C GLY A 29 -35.09 35.76 10.95
N VAL A 30 -34.86 34.81 10.03
CA VAL A 30 -33.50 34.29 9.78
C VAL A 30 -32.85 35.07 8.61
N PRO A 31 -31.66 35.67 8.77
CA PRO A 31 -31.06 36.53 7.74
C PRO A 31 -30.51 35.75 6.53
N LEU A 32 -30.58 36.39 5.37
CA LEU A 32 -30.43 35.81 4.02
C LEU A 32 -29.00 35.35 3.65
N THR A 33 -28.03 35.42 4.57
CA THR A 33 -26.61 35.17 4.29
C THR A 33 -26.23 33.69 4.25
N ILE A 34 -26.93 32.82 4.99
CA ILE A 34 -26.60 31.39 5.08
C ILE A 34 -27.06 30.61 3.84
N VAL A 35 -28.13 31.05 3.17
CA VAL A 35 -28.68 30.36 1.98
C VAL A 35 -27.79 30.55 0.74
N LEU A 36 -27.16 31.71 0.58
CA LEU A 36 -26.31 32.00 -0.59
C LEU A 36 -25.01 31.19 -0.61
N LEU A 37 -24.39 30.93 0.55
CA LEU A 37 -23.21 30.05 0.65
C LEU A 37 -23.55 28.58 0.31
N HIS A 38 -24.74 28.11 0.70
CA HIS A 38 -25.16 26.74 0.38
C HIS A 38 -25.49 26.55 -1.11
N CYS A 39 -26.06 27.57 -1.77
CA CYS A 39 -26.29 27.56 -3.22
C CYS A 39 -24.98 27.64 -4.03
N ALA A 40 -24.01 28.45 -3.61
CA ALA A 40 -22.71 28.53 -4.30
C ALA A 40 -21.96 27.18 -4.27
N TYR A 41 -21.95 26.50 -3.11
CA TYR A 41 -21.31 25.20 -2.94
C TYR A 41 -21.94 24.11 -3.82
N GLN A 42 -23.28 24.02 -3.88
CA GLN A 42 -23.97 23.02 -4.72
C GLN A 42 -23.82 23.27 -6.23
N THR A 43 -23.55 24.51 -6.66
CA THR A 43 -23.48 24.84 -8.09
C THR A 43 -22.08 24.60 -8.68
N TYR A 44 -21.02 24.66 -7.87
CA TYR A 44 -19.63 24.58 -8.36
C TYR A 44 -19.03 23.15 -8.40
N TYR A 45 -19.54 22.22 -7.58
CA TYR A 45 -18.97 20.86 -7.43
C TYR A 45 -19.84 19.70 -7.93
N LYS A 46 -20.97 19.98 -8.61
CA LYS A 46 -21.79 18.96 -9.29
C LYS A 46 -22.06 19.31 -10.74
N LYS A 47 -21.04 19.14 -11.59
CA LYS A 47 -21.20 18.91 -13.04
C LYS A 47 -20.00 18.17 -13.63
N GLY A 48 -20.07 16.84 -13.56
CA GLY A 48 -19.32 15.99 -14.49
C GLY A 48 -20.03 15.97 -15.86
N ALA A 49 -19.23 15.72 -16.90
CA ALA A 49 -19.59 15.26 -18.24
C ALA A 49 -20.97 15.63 -18.81
N HIS A 50 -20.98 16.48 -19.85
CA HIS A 50 -21.99 16.43 -20.90
C HIS A 50 -21.31 16.30 -22.26
N TRP A 51 -21.63 15.21 -22.96
CA TRP A 51 -21.27 14.99 -24.36
C TRP A 51 -22.01 15.96 -25.27
N SER A 52 -21.33 16.44 -26.31
CA SER A 52 -21.96 17.03 -27.50
C SER A 52 -21.36 16.40 -28.76
N HIS A 53 -22.16 15.63 -29.49
CA HIS A 53 -21.78 15.20 -30.83
C HIS A 53 -21.77 16.39 -31.80
N HIS A 54 -20.65 16.61 -32.46
CA HIS A 54 -20.65 17.10 -33.85
C HIS A 54 -19.47 16.49 -34.61
N HIS A 55 -19.72 16.22 -35.89
CA HIS A 55 -18.80 15.53 -36.79
C HIS A 55 -17.72 16.46 -37.35
N ASP A 56 -16.52 15.88 -37.47
CA ASP A 56 -15.50 16.09 -38.51
C ASP A 56 -14.99 17.52 -38.80
N ILE A 57 -13.73 17.76 -38.44
CA ILE A 57 -12.63 17.98 -39.39
C ILE A 57 -11.34 17.45 -38.74
N LEU A 58 -10.53 16.71 -39.51
CA LEU A 58 -9.23 16.19 -39.07
C LEU A 58 -8.16 17.29 -39.12
N ASP A 59 -7.46 17.51 -38.01
CA ASP A 59 -6.17 18.22 -37.98
C ASP A 59 -5.09 17.28 -37.38
N PRO A 60 -3.88 17.21 -37.96
CA PRO A 60 -2.90 16.18 -37.63
C PRO A 60 -1.89 16.59 -36.53
N ILE A 61 -1.57 15.62 -35.67
CA ILE A 61 -0.39 15.58 -34.77
C ILE A 61 -0.38 16.61 -33.63
N THR A 62 -1.03 16.25 -32.52
CA THR A 62 -0.36 16.13 -31.21
C THR A 62 -1.00 14.99 -30.42
N HIS A 63 -0.35 13.83 -30.37
CA HIS A 63 -0.69 12.82 -29.35
C HIS A 63 -0.15 13.30 -28.01
N ALA A 64 -0.96 14.07 -27.29
CA ALA A 64 -0.80 14.16 -25.84
C ALA A 64 -0.96 12.73 -25.30
N HIS A 65 0.09 12.21 -24.69
CA HIS A 65 0.02 10.92 -24.00
C HIS A 65 -1.00 11.04 -22.87
N ASP A 66 -1.90 10.06 -22.74
CA ASP A 66 -2.80 10.01 -21.59
C ASP A 66 -1.94 9.76 -20.35
N PRO A 67 -1.89 10.68 -19.36
CA PRO A 67 -1.07 10.46 -18.17
C PRO A 67 -1.51 9.23 -17.36
N SER A 68 -2.71 8.67 -17.59
CA SER A 68 -3.14 7.39 -16.99
C SER A 68 -2.44 6.14 -17.57
N SER A 69 -1.31 6.31 -18.27
CA SER A 69 -0.59 5.25 -18.98
C SER A 69 0.89 5.18 -18.59
N LEU A 70 1.22 5.41 -17.32
CA LEU A 70 2.60 5.30 -16.81
C LEU A 70 2.75 4.18 -15.76
N LEU A 71 3.89 3.50 -15.81
CA LEU A 71 4.39 2.63 -14.73
C LEU A 71 5.71 3.19 -14.21
N TYR A 72 5.90 3.17 -12.89
CA TYR A 72 7.20 3.36 -12.27
C TYR A 72 7.77 2.03 -11.80
N VAL A 73 9.04 1.79 -12.09
CA VAL A 73 9.74 0.54 -11.79
C VAL A 73 11.05 0.83 -11.08
N ALA A 74 11.31 0.15 -9.97
CA ALA A 74 12.59 0.18 -9.26
C ALA A 74 13.42 -1.07 -9.57
N SER A 75 14.74 -0.92 -9.67
CA SER A 75 15.66 -2.06 -9.73
C SER A 75 17.01 -1.80 -9.05
N TYR A 76 17.66 -2.87 -8.59
CA TYR A 76 18.96 -2.80 -7.89
C TYR A 76 20.16 -2.45 -8.80
N SER A 77 19.96 -2.16 -10.09
CA SER A 77 20.97 -1.43 -10.88
C SER A 77 21.21 -0.03 -10.31
N GLY A 78 20.24 0.53 -9.59
CA GLY A 78 20.25 1.91 -9.08
C GLY A 78 19.21 2.79 -9.76
N LEU A 79 18.47 2.24 -10.73
CA LEU A 79 17.53 2.99 -11.56
C LEU A 79 16.10 2.94 -11.00
N VAL A 80 15.42 4.08 -11.09
CA VAL A 80 13.97 4.14 -11.21
C VAL A 80 13.65 4.44 -12.68
N THR A 81 12.83 3.61 -13.29
CA THR A 81 12.45 3.68 -14.72
C THR A 81 10.98 4.00 -14.86
N THR A 82 10.65 4.88 -15.80
CA THR A 82 9.26 5.15 -16.19
C THR A 82 8.97 4.50 -17.54
N LEU A 83 7.93 3.68 -17.59
CA LEU A 83 7.46 3.00 -18.80
C LEU A 83 6.13 3.59 -19.31
N ASN A 84 5.98 3.61 -20.63
CA ASN A 84 4.75 3.95 -21.33
C ASN A 84 3.86 2.70 -21.45
N LEU A 85 2.79 2.63 -20.65
CA LEU A 85 1.78 1.56 -20.70
C LEU A 85 0.77 1.80 -21.83
N SER A 86 1.23 1.72 -23.08
CA SER A 86 0.37 1.76 -24.26
C SER A 86 0.03 0.36 -24.76
N LEU A 87 -1.22 -0.07 -24.51
CA LEU A 87 -1.76 -1.34 -25.02
C LEU A 87 -2.45 -1.20 -26.39
N ALA A 88 -2.35 -0.05 -27.06
CA ALA A 88 -3.03 0.20 -28.35
C ALA A 88 -2.63 -0.79 -29.47
N ALA A 89 -1.42 -1.38 -29.37
CA ALA A 89 -0.90 -2.39 -30.27
C ALA A 89 -1.24 -3.85 -29.86
N TYR A 90 -1.78 -4.07 -28.66
CA TYR A 90 -2.12 -5.41 -28.18
C TYR A 90 -3.27 -6.01 -28.99
N ARG A 91 -3.11 -7.27 -29.44
CA ARG A 91 -4.15 -8.05 -30.15
C ARG A 91 -4.14 -9.47 -29.63
N ASP A 92 -3.14 -10.25 -30.01
CA ASP A 92 -2.96 -11.66 -29.66
C ASP A 92 -1.52 -11.97 -29.21
N ALA A 93 -0.71 -10.93 -28.95
CA ALA A 93 0.71 -11.05 -28.60
C ALA A 93 1.15 -9.93 -27.64
N PRO A 94 1.98 -10.22 -26.62
CA PRO A 94 2.45 -9.24 -25.65
C PRO A 94 3.20 -8.06 -26.29
N VAL A 95 2.86 -6.84 -25.92
CA VAL A 95 3.52 -5.61 -26.40
C VAL A 95 4.79 -5.33 -25.57
N LYS A 96 5.93 -5.10 -26.23
CA LYS A 96 7.11 -4.58 -25.54
C LYS A 96 6.92 -3.09 -25.22
N LEU A 97 6.92 -2.73 -23.93
CA LEU A 97 6.73 -1.36 -23.46
C LEU A 97 7.96 -0.49 -23.75
N GLU A 98 7.71 0.80 -23.93
CA GLU A 98 8.74 1.81 -24.18
C GLU A 98 9.20 2.44 -22.85
N THR A 99 10.52 2.59 -22.69
CA THR A 99 11.12 3.38 -21.61
C THR A 99 11.11 4.86 -21.98
N LEU A 100 10.35 5.67 -21.23
CA LEU A 100 10.27 7.12 -21.42
C LEU A 100 11.41 7.86 -20.71
N ALA A 101 11.74 7.43 -19.49
CA ALA A 101 12.72 8.09 -18.64
C ALA A 101 13.37 7.09 -17.66
N THR A 102 14.59 7.41 -17.24
CA THR A 102 15.28 6.74 -16.13
C THR A 102 15.93 7.78 -15.23
N THR A 103 16.09 7.45 -13.94
CA THR A 103 16.87 8.25 -12.99
C THR A 103 17.64 7.37 -12.02
N GLY A 104 18.91 7.71 -11.79
CA GLY A 104 19.77 7.06 -10.79
C GLY A 104 19.75 7.75 -9.41
N ALA A 105 18.89 8.76 -9.22
CA ALA A 105 18.96 9.61 -8.02
C ALA A 105 18.46 8.91 -6.75
N CYS A 106 17.62 7.87 -6.86
CA CYS A 106 17.06 7.19 -5.70
C CYS A 106 18.15 6.52 -4.85
N GLY A 107 19.12 5.82 -5.47
CA GLY A 107 20.27 5.27 -4.75
C GLY A 107 20.92 4.08 -5.44
N GLY A 108 21.69 3.30 -4.68
CA GLY A 108 22.39 2.15 -5.23
C GLY A 108 21.48 0.95 -5.47
N SER A 109 20.46 0.79 -4.64
CA SER A 109 19.55 -0.37 -4.58
C SER A 109 18.09 0.04 -4.32
N PRO A 110 17.44 0.83 -5.21
CA PRO A 110 16.00 1.08 -5.17
C PRO A 110 15.17 -0.20 -4.97
N SER A 111 14.27 -0.16 -4.00
CA SER A 111 13.58 -1.35 -3.46
C SER A 111 12.06 -1.23 -3.42
N TRP A 112 11.56 -0.03 -3.14
CA TRP A 112 10.15 0.26 -2.93
C TRP A 112 9.80 1.63 -3.48
N LEU A 113 8.55 1.77 -3.94
CA LEU A 113 8.00 2.99 -4.49
C LEU A 113 6.65 3.27 -3.81
N THR A 114 6.44 4.52 -3.37
CA THR A 114 5.20 4.98 -2.77
C THR A 114 4.77 6.25 -3.49
N LEU A 115 3.67 6.19 -4.23
CA LEU A 115 3.14 7.31 -5.00
C LEU A 115 2.09 8.08 -4.21
N ASP A 116 2.29 9.39 -4.08
CA ASP A 116 1.26 10.37 -3.78
C ASP A 116 0.83 11.04 -5.09
N TRP A 117 -0.09 10.39 -5.80
CA TRP A 117 -0.55 10.83 -7.12
C TRP A 117 -1.29 12.17 -7.06
N MET A 118 -1.95 12.47 -5.93
CA MET A 118 -2.73 13.70 -5.72
C MET A 118 -1.84 14.93 -5.68
N ASN A 119 -0.65 14.82 -5.09
CA ASN A 119 0.33 15.90 -4.99
C ASN A 119 1.45 15.80 -6.04
N GLY A 120 1.44 14.77 -6.89
CA GLY A 120 2.46 14.54 -7.92
C GLY A 120 3.84 14.21 -7.34
N VAL A 121 3.89 13.44 -6.25
CA VAL A 121 5.14 13.08 -5.56
C VAL A 121 5.33 11.58 -5.54
N LEU A 122 6.51 11.12 -5.97
CA LEU A 122 6.95 9.74 -5.81
C LEU A 122 8.03 9.66 -4.72
N TYR A 123 7.79 8.86 -3.68
CA TYR A 123 8.80 8.48 -2.71
C TYR A 123 9.43 7.16 -3.14
N CYS A 124 10.76 7.10 -3.14
CA CYS A 124 11.55 5.92 -3.43
C CYS A 124 12.46 5.60 -2.26
N THR A 125 12.49 4.36 -1.83
CA THR A 125 13.49 3.88 -0.87
C THR A 125 14.57 3.06 -1.57
N ASP A 126 15.79 3.25 -1.11
CA ASP A 126 16.99 2.53 -1.53
C ASP A 126 17.51 1.73 -0.33
N GLU A 127 17.61 0.42 -0.49
CA GLU A 127 17.98 -0.48 0.62
C GLU A 127 19.41 -0.28 1.12
N GLY A 128 20.29 0.36 0.33
CA GLY A 128 21.69 0.55 0.70
C GLY A 128 22.55 -0.71 0.59
N ILE A 129 22.11 -1.74 -0.15
CA ILE A 129 22.83 -3.02 -0.29
C ILE A 129 24.25 -2.83 -0.85
N LYS A 130 24.42 -1.95 -1.83
CA LYS A 130 25.75 -1.67 -2.43
C LYS A 130 26.77 -1.10 -1.43
N ASP A 131 26.32 -0.30 -0.47
CA ASP A 131 27.19 0.36 0.52
C ASP A 131 27.25 -0.39 1.86
N GLY A 132 26.25 -1.25 2.13
CA GLY A 132 26.16 -2.13 3.31
C GLY A 132 26.03 -1.41 4.66
N LYS A 133 25.60 -0.14 4.67
CA LYS A 133 25.60 0.72 5.88
C LYS A 133 24.26 1.34 6.21
N ASN A 134 23.77 2.20 5.31
CA ASN A 134 22.53 2.96 5.48
C ASN A 134 21.71 2.83 4.20
N GLY A 135 20.38 2.80 4.32
CA GLY A 135 19.49 3.04 3.19
C GLY A 135 19.33 4.53 2.92
N SER A 136 18.53 4.86 1.90
CA SER A 136 18.10 6.23 1.67
C SER A 136 16.63 6.35 1.28
N LEU A 137 16.04 7.51 1.57
CA LEU A 137 14.70 7.94 1.16
C LEU A 137 14.85 9.14 0.23
N VAL A 138 14.23 9.07 -0.94
CA VAL A 138 14.25 10.14 -1.94
C VAL A 138 12.83 10.47 -2.37
N SER A 139 12.50 11.75 -2.40
CA SER A 139 11.26 12.25 -3.00
C SER A 139 11.53 12.82 -4.39
N PHE A 140 10.56 12.64 -5.28
CA PHE A 140 10.59 13.13 -6.65
C PHE A 140 9.28 13.85 -6.98
N ALA A 141 9.36 14.97 -7.68
CA ALA A 141 8.21 15.49 -8.42
C ALA A 141 8.02 14.65 -9.70
N THR A 142 6.81 14.17 -9.91
CA THR A 142 6.39 13.45 -11.12
C THR A 142 6.00 14.44 -12.22
N ASN A 143 6.34 14.13 -13.47
CA ASN A 143 6.01 14.97 -14.63
C ASN A 143 5.21 14.14 -15.66
N GLU A 144 4.33 14.80 -16.42
CA GLU A 144 3.47 14.15 -17.44
C GLU A 144 4.26 13.42 -18.53
N ASN A 145 5.49 13.87 -18.84
CA ASN A 145 6.41 13.21 -19.77
C ASN A 145 7.15 12.00 -19.15
N GLY A 146 6.76 11.56 -17.96
CA GLY A 146 7.34 10.43 -17.24
C GLY A 146 8.66 10.72 -16.51
N THR A 147 9.24 11.92 -16.62
CA THR A 147 10.47 12.26 -15.89
C THR A 147 10.24 12.44 -14.38
N LEU A 148 11.23 12.04 -13.58
CA LEU A 148 11.22 12.17 -12.13
C LEU A 148 12.29 13.17 -11.68
N ALA A 149 11.87 14.33 -11.17
CA ALA A 149 12.77 15.39 -10.72
C ALA A 149 13.01 15.27 -9.20
N PRO A 150 14.24 14.98 -8.73
CA PRO A 150 14.51 14.78 -7.31
C PRO A 150 14.30 16.08 -6.51
N LEU A 151 13.62 15.98 -5.37
CA LEU A 151 13.30 17.10 -4.48
C LEU A 151 14.20 17.10 -3.24
N THR A 152 14.23 15.98 -2.49
CA THR A 152 15.18 15.79 -1.39
C THR A 152 15.65 14.35 -1.28
N LYS A 153 16.80 14.15 -0.62
CA LYS A 153 17.40 12.84 -0.34
C LYS A 153 17.92 12.79 1.09
N LEU A 154 17.45 11.80 1.85
CA LEU A 154 17.81 11.56 3.25
C LEU A 154 18.47 10.20 3.41
N SER A 155 19.40 10.09 4.37
CA SER A 155 19.90 8.80 4.85
C SER A 155 18.90 8.21 5.84
N THR A 156 18.70 6.90 5.79
CA THR A 156 17.86 6.15 6.74
C THR A 156 18.65 5.02 7.40
N ALA A 157 18.01 4.25 8.29
CA ALA A 157 18.52 2.94 8.68
C ALA A 157 18.66 2.01 7.46
N LEU A 158 19.42 0.92 7.60
CA LEU A 158 19.71 -0.02 6.52
C LEU A 158 18.46 -0.79 6.06
N GLY A 159 18.35 -1.04 4.76
CA GLY A 159 17.31 -1.89 4.19
C GLY A 159 15.87 -1.39 4.33
N PRO A 160 15.52 -0.11 4.04
CA PRO A 160 14.12 0.28 3.86
C PRO A 160 13.50 -0.52 2.70
N VAL A 161 12.58 -1.42 3.04
CA VAL A 161 11.98 -2.39 2.09
C VAL A 161 10.50 -2.11 1.79
N SER A 162 9.87 -1.24 2.57
CA SER A 162 8.46 -0.88 2.43
C SER A 162 8.18 0.48 3.06
N ALA A 163 7.35 1.28 2.40
CA ALA A 163 6.86 2.55 2.90
C ALA A 163 5.37 2.78 2.59
N VAL A 164 4.66 3.46 3.50
CA VAL A 164 3.25 3.85 3.34
C VAL A 164 2.99 5.23 3.94
N ALA A 165 2.15 6.02 3.28
CA ALA A 165 1.73 7.33 3.79
C ALA A 165 0.59 7.19 4.83
N TYR A 166 0.60 8.01 5.88
CA TYR A 166 -0.33 7.92 7.02
C TYR A 166 -0.69 9.29 7.61
N GLY A 167 -1.61 9.28 8.58
CA GLY A 167 -2.18 10.49 9.20
C GLY A 167 -3.33 11.08 8.40
N GLN A 168 -4.01 12.09 8.97
CA GLN A 168 -5.26 12.67 8.44
C GLN A 168 -5.16 13.09 6.97
N TRP A 169 -4.00 13.60 6.55
CA TRP A 169 -3.74 14.16 5.22
C TRP A 169 -2.63 13.41 4.45
N ALA A 170 -2.30 12.17 4.84
CA ALA A 170 -1.16 11.42 4.30
C ALA A 170 0.21 12.13 4.48
N TYR A 171 0.31 12.98 5.50
CA TYR A 171 1.49 13.81 5.79
C TYR A 171 2.60 13.09 6.56
N GLY A 172 2.35 11.89 7.08
CA GLY A 172 3.39 11.01 7.60
C GLY A 172 3.80 9.99 6.55
N LEU A 173 5.08 9.64 6.47
CA LEU A 173 5.57 8.46 5.75
C LEU A 173 6.17 7.47 6.76
N ALA A 174 5.62 6.27 6.83
CA ALA A 174 6.07 5.21 7.71
C ALA A 174 6.90 4.19 6.91
N VAL A 175 8.10 3.83 7.40
CA VAL A 175 9.10 3.04 6.66
C VAL A 175 9.63 1.88 7.52
N ALA A 176 9.59 0.67 6.98
CA ALA A 176 10.11 -0.56 7.61
C ALA A 176 11.52 -0.88 7.10
N HIS A 177 12.46 -1.10 8.02
CA HIS A 177 13.89 -1.31 7.74
C HIS A 177 14.33 -2.73 8.10
N TYR A 178 14.40 -3.60 7.09
CA TYR A 178 14.76 -5.01 7.23
C TYR A 178 16.19 -5.19 7.77
N GLY A 179 17.17 -4.53 7.15
CA GLY A 179 18.59 -4.69 7.47
C GLY A 179 19.03 -3.92 8.73
N GLY A 180 18.32 -2.85 9.07
CA GLY A 180 18.60 -2.00 10.23
C GLY A 180 17.85 -2.38 11.51
N SER A 181 17.05 -3.46 11.50
CA SER A 181 16.16 -3.85 12.60
C SER A 181 15.33 -2.67 13.14
N ALA A 182 14.76 -1.85 12.25
CA ALA A 182 14.17 -0.57 12.63
C ALA A 182 12.86 -0.25 11.91
N PHE A 183 12.15 0.72 12.46
CA PHE A 183 10.96 1.32 11.90
C PHE A 183 11.03 2.83 12.14
N THR A 184 10.80 3.63 11.11
CA THR A 184 10.91 5.10 11.21
C THR A 184 9.69 5.77 10.62
N THR A 185 9.35 6.95 11.13
CA THR A 185 8.35 7.83 10.51
C THR A 185 8.93 9.20 10.19
N TRP A 186 8.41 9.79 9.12
CA TRP A 186 8.87 11.05 8.55
C TRP A 186 7.69 11.97 8.29
N ASP A 187 7.88 13.26 8.49
CA ASP A 187 6.96 14.33 8.11
C ASP A 187 7.25 14.70 6.65
N ILE A 188 6.27 14.48 5.78
CA ILE A 188 6.34 14.70 4.34
C ILE A 188 5.43 15.86 3.88
N ARG A 189 4.99 16.74 4.80
CA ARG A 189 4.20 17.95 4.45
C ARG A 189 4.88 18.85 3.41
N ASP A 190 6.20 18.92 3.47
CA ASP A 190 7.04 19.50 2.42
C ASP A 190 7.93 18.38 1.84
N PRO A 191 7.63 17.87 0.64
CA PRO A 191 8.43 16.81 0.01
C PRO A 191 9.85 17.27 -0.35
N SER A 192 10.16 18.57 -0.33
CA SER A 192 11.52 19.11 -0.48
C SER A 192 12.28 19.22 0.84
N ASN A 193 11.57 19.15 1.98
CA ASN A 193 12.13 19.31 3.32
C ASN A 193 11.50 18.29 4.30
N ILE A 194 11.68 17.01 3.97
CA ILE A 194 11.23 15.89 4.80
C ILE A 194 12.01 15.88 6.12
N THR A 195 11.32 15.69 7.24
CA THR A 195 11.95 15.64 8.58
C THR A 195 11.59 14.37 9.34
N SER A 196 12.46 13.90 10.25
CA SER A 196 12.19 12.69 11.04
C SER A 196 11.22 12.98 12.18
N VAL A 197 10.21 12.11 12.35
CA VAL A 197 9.20 12.21 13.42
C VAL A 197 9.52 11.22 14.55
N GLN A 198 9.66 9.94 14.22
CA GLN A 198 10.07 8.90 15.18
C GLN A 198 11.07 7.92 14.55
N VAL A 199 11.98 7.41 15.40
CA VAL A 199 12.87 6.29 15.08
C VAL A 199 12.68 5.24 16.16
N GLN A 200 12.38 4.01 15.75
CA GLN A 200 12.27 2.88 16.64
C GLN A 200 13.17 1.74 16.17
N GLU A 201 14.22 1.49 16.93
CA GLU A 201 15.10 0.34 16.77
C GLU A 201 14.58 -0.86 17.56
N TYR A 202 14.92 -2.06 17.12
CA TYR A 202 14.51 -3.32 17.74
C TYR A 202 15.71 -4.24 17.96
N SER A 203 15.62 -5.02 19.02
CA SER A 203 16.48 -6.16 19.28
C SER A 203 15.62 -7.33 19.74
N LEU A 204 16.12 -8.55 19.52
CA LEU A 204 15.48 -9.75 20.04
C LEU A 204 16.18 -10.18 21.34
N PRO A 205 15.45 -10.64 22.37
CA PRO A 205 16.06 -11.20 23.58
C PRO A 205 16.78 -12.54 23.32
N LYS A 206 16.44 -13.20 22.21
CA LYS A 206 17.08 -14.39 21.63
C LYS A 206 16.71 -14.47 20.14
N PRO A 207 17.52 -15.09 19.27
CA PRO A 207 17.13 -15.40 17.89
C PRO A 207 15.83 -16.20 17.79
N GLY A 208 15.14 -16.06 16.65
CA GLY A 208 14.01 -16.87 16.24
C GLY A 208 14.40 -18.29 15.79
N PRO A 209 13.42 -19.13 15.39
CA PRO A 209 13.68 -20.51 14.99
C PRO A 209 14.56 -20.70 13.75
N ASP A 210 14.52 -19.82 12.75
CA ASP A 210 15.43 -19.85 11.61
C ASP A 210 16.74 -19.07 11.92
N PRO A 211 17.89 -19.75 12.10
CA PRO A 211 19.14 -19.10 12.49
C PRO A 211 19.81 -18.28 11.37
N SER A 212 19.25 -18.30 10.15
CA SER A 212 19.77 -17.62 8.97
C SER A 212 18.88 -16.45 8.48
N ARG A 213 17.65 -16.37 9.01
CA ARG A 213 16.63 -15.38 8.64
C ARG A 213 15.98 -14.67 9.83
N GLN A 214 16.25 -15.11 11.05
CA GLN A 214 15.65 -14.61 12.29
C GLN A 214 16.70 -14.43 13.40
N GLU A 215 17.94 -14.10 13.02
CA GLU A 215 19.02 -13.80 13.95
C GLU A 215 18.80 -12.48 14.71
N THR A 216 18.07 -11.54 14.09
CA THR A 216 17.63 -10.26 14.66
C THR A 216 16.21 -9.94 14.19
N SER A 217 15.69 -8.77 14.57
CA SER A 217 14.40 -8.23 14.09
C SER A 217 14.53 -7.75 12.64
N HIS A 218 13.52 -8.05 11.81
CA HIS A 218 13.47 -7.67 10.40
C HIS A 218 12.08 -7.14 10.03
N PRO A 219 11.76 -5.88 10.38
CA PRO A 219 10.55 -5.20 9.90
C PRO A 219 10.50 -5.19 8.37
N HIS A 220 9.48 -5.80 7.78
CA HIS A 220 9.44 -6.05 6.34
C HIS A 220 8.34 -5.26 5.59
N ALA A 221 7.25 -4.88 6.25
CA ALA A 221 6.23 -4.01 5.67
C ALA A 221 5.80 -2.91 6.65
N ALA A 222 5.28 -1.81 6.13
CA ALA A 222 4.49 -0.85 6.91
C ALA A 222 3.13 -0.69 6.21
N VAL A 223 2.03 -0.98 6.92
CA VAL A 223 0.69 -1.01 6.33
C VAL A 223 -0.29 -0.23 7.20
N LEU A 224 -0.99 0.72 6.60
CA LEU A 224 -2.05 1.48 7.24
C LEU A 224 -3.38 0.70 7.17
N ASP A 225 -4.10 0.63 8.28
CA ASP A 225 -5.39 -0.05 8.32
C ASP A 225 -6.50 0.75 7.58
N PRO A 226 -7.61 0.11 7.16
CA PRO A 226 -8.72 0.79 6.48
C PRO A 226 -9.34 1.97 7.25
N THR A 227 -9.25 1.99 8.58
CA THR A 227 -9.74 3.11 9.40
C THR A 227 -8.73 4.26 9.52
N LYS A 228 -7.49 4.07 9.06
CA LYS A 228 -6.34 4.99 9.18
C LYS A 228 -5.91 5.31 10.62
N ARG A 229 -6.42 4.58 11.61
CA ARG A 229 -6.12 4.77 13.04
C ARG A 229 -5.07 3.80 13.56
N PHE A 230 -4.66 2.82 12.76
CA PHE A 230 -3.66 1.84 13.14
C PHE A 230 -2.66 1.61 12.00
N LEU A 231 -1.39 1.51 12.38
CA LEU A 231 -0.31 1.11 11.48
C LEU A 231 0.25 -0.24 11.96
N LEU A 232 0.41 -1.17 11.03
CA LEU A 232 0.90 -2.52 11.27
C LEU A 232 2.25 -2.71 10.58
N VAL A 233 3.19 -3.30 11.30
CA VAL A 233 4.57 -3.54 10.83
C VAL A 233 4.93 -5.01 11.08
N PRO A 234 4.72 -5.90 10.11
CA PRO A 234 5.22 -7.27 10.12
C PRO A 234 6.74 -7.31 10.35
N ASP A 235 7.19 -8.17 11.25
CA ASP A 235 8.59 -8.34 11.61
C ASP A 235 8.99 -9.80 11.43
N LEU A 236 9.60 -10.09 10.28
CA LEU A 236 9.98 -11.43 9.83
C LEU A 236 10.89 -12.12 10.86
N GLY A 237 11.83 -11.36 11.42
CA GLY A 237 12.78 -11.85 12.42
C GLY A 237 12.17 -12.14 13.79
N ALA A 238 11.08 -11.46 14.14
CA ALA A 238 10.50 -11.51 15.48
C ALA A 238 9.25 -12.41 15.62
N ASP A 239 8.74 -12.98 14.53
CA ASP A 239 7.45 -13.72 14.48
C ASP A 239 6.29 -12.95 15.12
N LEU A 240 6.18 -11.66 14.78
CA LEU A 240 5.07 -10.81 15.20
C LEU A 240 4.77 -9.71 14.19
N ILE A 241 3.60 -9.11 14.33
CA ILE A 241 3.24 -7.84 13.71
C ILE A 241 3.19 -6.79 14.83
N ARG A 242 4.02 -5.75 14.69
CA ARG A 242 4.03 -4.60 15.60
C ARG A 242 2.84 -3.71 15.26
N VAL A 243 2.13 -3.23 16.28
CA VAL A 243 0.90 -2.46 16.11
C VAL A 243 1.07 -1.08 16.74
N TYR A 244 0.66 -0.06 16.00
CA TYR A 244 0.71 1.33 16.41
C TYR A 244 -0.67 1.97 16.29
N GLY A 245 -1.05 2.79 17.25
CA GLY A 245 -2.11 3.78 17.09
C GLY A 245 -1.59 4.98 16.29
N VAL A 246 -2.39 5.46 15.35
CA VAL A 246 -2.21 6.70 14.60
C VAL A 246 -3.17 7.73 15.21
N ASP A 247 -2.62 8.75 15.86
CA ASP A 247 -3.43 9.83 16.42
C ASP A 247 -3.87 10.82 15.33
N GLU A 248 -5.04 11.45 15.51
CA GLU A 248 -5.62 12.39 14.51
C GLU A 248 -5.02 13.81 14.60
N ASP A 249 -3.87 13.98 15.25
CA ASP A 249 -3.22 15.28 15.43
C ASP A 249 -2.12 15.59 14.39
N GLU A 250 -1.63 16.83 14.39
CA GLU A 250 -0.63 17.31 13.44
C GLU A 250 0.80 16.83 13.73
N SER A 251 1.04 16.17 14.88
CA SER A 251 2.38 15.73 15.32
C SER A 251 2.90 14.51 14.56
N LEU A 252 1.99 13.74 13.94
CA LEU A 252 2.28 12.47 13.26
C LEU A 252 2.90 11.40 14.18
N ALA A 253 2.91 11.61 15.50
CA ALA A 253 3.44 10.64 16.45
C ALA A 253 2.58 9.38 16.48
N LEU A 254 3.24 8.23 16.57
CA LEU A 254 2.59 6.93 16.73
C LEU A 254 2.70 6.45 18.17
N SER A 255 1.60 5.91 18.70
CA SER A 255 1.53 5.26 20.01
C SER A 255 1.70 3.75 19.86
N LYS A 256 2.48 3.09 20.72
CA LYS A 256 2.66 1.63 20.66
C LYS A 256 1.48 0.90 21.30
N LEU A 257 1.01 -0.16 20.64
CA LEU A 257 0.01 -1.08 21.15
C LEU A 257 0.61 -2.49 21.29
N ASP A 258 -0.15 -3.41 21.90
CA ASP A 258 0.27 -4.81 22.00
C ASP A 258 0.42 -5.43 20.60
N PRO A 259 1.53 -6.15 20.31
CA PRO A 259 1.76 -6.77 19.02
C PRO A 259 0.90 -8.03 18.83
N LEU A 260 0.57 -8.35 17.59
CA LEU A 260 0.03 -9.66 17.22
C LEU A 260 1.20 -10.63 17.04
N VAL A 261 1.38 -11.56 17.99
CA VAL A 261 2.36 -12.65 17.86
C VAL A 261 1.81 -13.73 16.93
N VAL A 262 2.65 -14.23 16.03
CA VAL A 262 2.32 -15.30 15.07
C VAL A 262 3.11 -16.59 15.38
N ALA A 263 2.92 -17.63 14.58
CA ALA A 263 3.59 -18.91 14.83
C ALA A 263 5.13 -18.79 14.73
N PRO A 264 5.91 -19.38 15.65
CA PRO A 264 7.37 -19.35 15.56
C PRO A 264 7.89 -20.01 14.27
N GLY A 265 8.81 -19.34 13.59
CA GLY A 265 9.35 -19.75 12.28
C GLY A 265 8.45 -19.39 11.10
N SER A 266 7.46 -18.52 11.29
CA SER A 266 6.57 -18.08 10.21
C SER A 266 7.24 -17.06 9.29
N GLY A 267 7.93 -16.09 9.87
CA GLY A 267 8.51 -14.97 9.13
C GLY A 267 7.46 -14.06 8.48
N PRO A 268 6.63 -13.33 9.27
CA PRO A 268 5.58 -12.47 8.73
C PRO A 268 6.18 -11.37 7.84
N ARG A 269 5.76 -11.31 6.57
CA ARG A 269 6.41 -10.48 5.55
C ARG A 269 5.58 -9.25 5.20
N HIS A 270 4.52 -9.44 4.41
CA HIS A 270 3.58 -8.40 3.99
C HIS A 270 2.18 -8.75 4.47
N LEU A 271 1.31 -7.75 4.60
CA LEU A 271 -0.11 -7.97 4.89
C LEU A 271 -0.97 -6.97 4.14
N THR A 272 -2.25 -7.31 3.98
CA THR A 272 -3.24 -6.47 3.31
C THR A 272 -4.59 -6.58 4.01
N PHE A 273 -5.48 -5.63 3.75
CA PHE A 273 -6.80 -5.54 4.37
C PHE A 273 -7.91 -5.52 3.33
N VAL A 274 -9.07 -6.05 3.71
CA VAL A 274 -10.31 -5.92 2.94
C VAL A 274 -11.47 -5.58 3.86
N VAL A 275 -12.36 -4.69 3.40
CA VAL A 275 -13.62 -4.39 4.09
C VAL A 275 -14.78 -4.97 3.26
N LYS A 276 -15.38 -6.04 3.77
CA LYS A 276 -16.53 -6.76 3.21
C LYS A 276 -17.77 -6.36 4.00
N GLU A 277 -18.61 -5.53 3.41
CA GLU A 277 -19.75 -4.89 4.07
C GLU A 277 -19.38 -4.20 5.41
N THR A 278 -19.75 -4.82 6.54
CA THR A 278 -19.47 -4.31 7.90
C THR A 278 -18.29 -5.01 8.58
N LYS A 279 -17.71 -6.04 7.94
CA LYS A 279 -16.55 -6.78 8.44
C LYS A 279 -15.26 -6.28 7.82
N THR A 280 -14.19 -6.30 8.60
CA THR A 280 -12.83 -6.09 8.11
C THR A 280 -12.04 -7.38 8.29
N PHE A 281 -11.35 -7.80 7.24
CA PHE A 281 -10.41 -8.91 7.30
C PHE A 281 -8.99 -8.41 6.98
N MET A 282 -8.00 -9.06 7.58
CA MET A 282 -6.58 -8.86 7.32
C MET A 282 -5.97 -10.18 6.87
N TYR A 283 -5.22 -10.17 5.78
CA TYR A 283 -4.46 -11.32 5.31
C TYR A 283 -2.96 -11.05 5.45
N LEU A 284 -2.28 -11.91 6.19
CA LEU A 284 -0.84 -11.92 6.36
C LEU A 284 -0.24 -12.99 5.45
N VAL A 285 0.81 -12.65 4.71
CA VAL A 285 1.69 -13.64 4.07
C VAL A 285 2.97 -13.80 4.89
N ALA A 286 3.35 -15.05 5.17
CA ALA A 286 4.52 -15.40 5.96
C ALA A 286 5.56 -16.10 5.06
N GLU A 287 6.73 -15.48 4.92
CA GLU A 287 7.75 -15.85 3.91
C GLU A 287 8.40 -17.20 4.20
N LEU A 288 8.76 -17.46 5.47
CA LEU A 288 9.56 -18.63 5.84
C LEU A 288 8.69 -19.89 5.92
N ALA A 289 7.46 -19.76 6.43
CA ALA A 289 6.50 -20.86 6.47
C ALA A 289 5.73 -21.05 5.15
N ASN A 290 5.79 -20.11 4.20
CA ASN A 290 5.00 -20.11 2.97
C ASN A 290 3.49 -20.28 3.23
N THR A 291 2.96 -19.54 4.21
CA THR A 291 1.55 -19.55 4.59
C THR A 291 0.86 -18.22 4.36
N VAL A 292 -0.46 -18.29 4.18
CA VAL A 292 -1.38 -17.15 4.26
C VAL A 292 -2.31 -17.37 5.45
N VAL A 293 -2.42 -16.35 6.31
CA VAL A 293 -3.26 -16.37 7.53
C VAL A 293 -4.25 -15.21 7.46
N GLY A 294 -5.54 -15.54 7.61
CA GLY A 294 -6.65 -14.59 7.58
C GLY A 294 -7.20 -14.33 8.97
N TYR A 295 -7.40 -13.05 9.30
CA TYR A 295 -7.92 -12.58 10.58
C TYR A 295 -9.19 -11.73 10.37
N GLU A 296 -10.24 -11.98 11.16
CA GLU A 296 -11.32 -11.03 11.38
C GLU A 296 -10.81 -9.92 12.32
N VAL A 297 -10.95 -8.66 11.90
CA VAL A 297 -10.42 -7.48 12.59
C VAL A 297 -11.56 -6.76 13.29
N VAL A 298 -11.45 -6.62 14.61
CA VAL A 298 -12.44 -5.93 15.45
C VAL A 298 -11.83 -4.66 16.03
N TYR A 299 -12.48 -3.54 15.78
CA TYR A 299 -12.05 -2.22 16.23
C TYR A 299 -12.81 -1.75 17.47
N GLY A 300 -12.12 -1.00 18.32
CA GLY A 300 -12.72 -0.27 19.43
C GLY A 300 -12.21 1.17 19.55
N GLY A 301 -12.60 1.82 20.66
CA GLY A 301 -12.21 3.19 21.02
C GLY A 301 -10.76 3.27 21.49
N GLY A 302 -9.82 3.03 20.58
CA GLY A 302 -8.37 3.04 20.81
C GLY A 302 -7.68 1.66 20.67
N PHE A 303 -8.43 0.60 20.36
CA PHE A 303 -7.87 -0.75 20.19
C PHE A 303 -8.23 -1.39 18.85
N ILE A 304 -7.42 -2.37 18.45
CA ILE A 304 -7.60 -3.27 17.33
C ILE A 304 -7.35 -4.71 17.83
N VAL A 305 -8.22 -5.65 17.48
CA VAL A 305 -8.13 -7.06 17.87
C VAL A 305 -8.19 -7.92 16.62
N PHE A 306 -7.31 -8.92 16.55
CA PHE A 306 -7.22 -9.86 15.43
C PHE A 306 -7.67 -11.24 15.91
N LYS A 307 -8.66 -11.81 15.23
CA LYS A 307 -9.15 -13.17 15.48
C LYS A 307 -8.85 -14.01 14.25
N GLU A 308 -7.96 -14.99 14.37
CA GLU A 308 -7.67 -15.91 13.27
C GLU A 308 -8.97 -16.64 12.85
N VAL A 309 -9.25 -16.61 11.54
CA VAL A 309 -10.40 -17.29 10.91
C VAL A 309 -9.96 -18.24 9.80
N TRP A 310 -8.78 -18.03 9.20
CA TRP A 310 -8.28 -18.85 8.12
C TRP A 310 -6.76 -19.05 8.21
N SER A 311 -6.28 -20.22 7.80
CA SER A 311 -4.84 -20.49 7.61
C SER A 311 -4.64 -21.61 6.57
N SER A 312 -3.72 -21.39 5.63
CA SER A 312 -3.31 -22.39 4.63
C SER A 312 -1.89 -22.11 4.11
N GLY A 313 -1.31 -23.06 3.37
CA GLY A 313 -0.19 -22.76 2.48
C GLY A 313 -0.60 -21.76 1.38
N ILE A 314 0.38 -21.06 0.80
CA ILE A 314 0.15 -20.06 -0.27
C ILE A 314 -0.39 -20.66 -1.57
N HIS A 315 -0.20 -21.96 -1.84
CA HIS A 315 -0.82 -22.69 -2.96
C HIS A 315 -2.21 -23.25 -2.61
N GLY A 316 -2.78 -22.84 -1.48
CA GLY A 316 -4.06 -23.34 -0.98
C GLY A 316 -3.95 -24.54 -0.03
N LYS A 317 -5.11 -24.96 0.49
CA LYS A 317 -5.19 -25.92 1.60
C LYS A 317 -4.99 -27.35 1.13
N GLY A 318 -3.91 -27.99 1.57
CA GLY A 318 -3.60 -29.39 1.28
C GLY A 318 -2.79 -29.62 0.00
N ASN A 319 -2.40 -28.54 -0.68
CA ASN A 319 -1.45 -28.60 -1.79
C ASN A 319 -0.02 -28.54 -1.24
N ASP A 320 0.90 -29.23 -1.91
CA ASP A 320 2.33 -29.18 -1.58
C ASP A 320 2.92 -27.81 -1.93
N ILE A 321 3.91 -27.38 -1.15
CA ILE A 321 4.66 -26.13 -1.39
C ILE A 321 6.00 -26.52 -2.04
N PRO A 322 6.38 -25.94 -3.21
CA PRO A 322 7.64 -26.25 -3.85
C PRO A 322 8.85 -26.01 -2.95
N ARG A 323 9.87 -26.86 -3.07
CA ARG A 323 11.02 -26.83 -2.18
C ARG A 323 11.86 -25.56 -2.41
N GLY A 324 11.95 -24.71 -1.40
CA GLY A 324 12.67 -23.44 -1.48
C GLY A 324 11.81 -22.28 -1.94
N ALA A 325 10.50 -22.49 -2.12
CA ALA A 325 9.53 -21.42 -2.27
C ALA A 325 9.70 -20.35 -1.17
N ALA A 326 9.48 -19.09 -1.53
CA ALA A 326 9.50 -17.98 -0.60
C ALA A 326 8.40 -16.98 -0.98
N ALA A 327 7.28 -17.02 -0.25
CA ALA A 327 6.17 -16.11 -0.40
C ALA A 327 6.62 -14.64 -0.36
N ALA A 328 6.01 -13.78 -1.16
CA ALA A 328 6.45 -12.41 -1.35
C ALA A 328 5.31 -11.41 -1.17
N GLU A 329 4.70 -10.96 -2.26
CA GLU A 329 3.74 -9.88 -2.24
C GLU A 329 2.33 -10.40 -1.99
N ILE A 330 1.48 -9.58 -1.38
CA ILE A 330 0.08 -9.92 -1.11
C ILE A 330 -0.81 -8.69 -1.29
N ALA A 331 -1.79 -8.78 -2.19
CA ALA A 331 -2.68 -7.67 -2.50
C ALA A 331 -4.13 -8.13 -2.69
N VAL A 332 -5.06 -7.35 -2.13
CA VAL A 332 -6.49 -7.46 -2.44
C VAL A 332 -6.80 -6.63 -3.67
N SER A 333 -7.55 -7.22 -4.60
CA SER A 333 -8.06 -6.56 -5.81
C SER A 333 -9.02 -5.39 -5.49
N PRO A 334 -9.09 -4.34 -6.34
CA PRO A 334 -9.93 -3.16 -6.05
C PRO A 334 -11.42 -3.44 -5.86
N ASP A 335 -11.93 -4.49 -6.52
CA ASP A 335 -13.31 -4.99 -6.37
C ASP A 335 -13.57 -5.68 -5.01
N ARG A 336 -12.51 -5.99 -4.24
CA ARG A 336 -12.54 -6.62 -2.90
C ARG A 336 -12.98 -8.09 -2.89
N GLU A 337 -13.08 -8.73 -4.05
CA GLU A 337 -13.53 -10.11 -4.15
C GLU A 337 -12.36 -11.11 -4.17
N TYR A 338 -11.15 -10.67 -4.52
CA TYR A 338 -10.00 -11.58 -4.74
C TYR A 338 -8.71 -11.10 -4.07
N LEU A 339 -7.90 -12.07 -3.62
CA LEU A 339 -6.58 -11.91 -3.03
C LEU A 339 -5.54 -12.57 -3.94
N LEU A 340 -4.48 -11.84 -4.30
CA LEU A 340 -3.33 -12.37 -5.02
C LEU A 340 -2.13 -12.48 -4.07
N ILE A 341 -1.32 -13.52 -4.28
CA ILE A 341 -0.03 -13.74 -3.60
C ILE A 341 1.02 -14.10 -4.65
N SER A 342 2.19 -13.48 -4.60
CA SER A 342 3.33 -13.94 -5.40
C SER A 342 4.26 -14.84 -4.58
N SER A 343 4.83 -15.85 -5.25
CA SER A 343 5.75 -16.79 -4.63
C SER A 343 7.00 -16.95 -5.49
N ARG A 344 8.17 -17.01 -4.84
CA ARG A 344 9.49 -16.97 -5.50
C ARG A 344 10.21 -18.30 -5.36
N ASN A 345 11.23 -18.53 -6.19
CA ASN A 345 12.18 -19.66 -6.12
C ASN A 345 11.58 -21.04 -6.41
N GLU A 346 10.40 -21.13 -7.01
CA GLU A 346 9.77 -22.40 -7.34
C GLU A 346 10.36 -22.99 -8.62
N ASN A 347 10.46 -22.16 -9.67
CA ASN A 347 10.94 -22.52 -11.00
C ASN A 347 10.21 -23.76 -11.57
N THR A 348 8.91 -23.85 -11.29
CA THR A 348 8.03 -25.01 -11.56
C THR A 348 7.21 -24.89 -12.84
N LEU A 349 7.05 -23.69 -13.38
CA LEU A 349 6.19 -23.38 -14.52
C LEU A 349 7.03 -22.96 -15.74
N GLU A 350 6.48 -23.11 -16.94
CA GLU A 350 7.11 -22.71 -18.21
C GLU A 350 6.08 -22.01 -19.09
N ILE A 351 6.48 -20.91 -19.74
CA ILE A 351 5.66 -20.16 -20.70
C ILE A 351 6.42 -19.96 -22.02
N PRO A 352 5.74 -19.69 -23.16
CA PRO A 352 6.40 -19.26 -24.39
C PRO A 352 7.18 -17.95 -24.17
N ASN A 353 8.34 -17.81 -24.81
CA ASN A 353 9.15 -16.61 -24.69
C ASN A 353 8.56 -15.41 -25.45
N TYR A 354 8.73 -14.21 -24.89
CA TYR A 354 8.24 -12.95 -25.44
C TYR A 354 8.95 -12.60 -26.75
N GLY A 355 8.31 -12.91 -27.89
CA GLY A 355 8.79 -12.59 -29.23
C GLY A 355 9.51 -13.73 -29.96
N ASP A 356 9.76 -14.88 -29.31
CA ASP A 356 10.17 -16.12 -29.98
C ASP A 356 9.53 -17.36 -29.33
N ASN A 357 8.35 -17.72 -29.86
CA ASN A 357 7.55 -18.85 -29.39
C ASN A 357 8.24 -20.23 -29.54
N ASN A 358 9.43 -20.31 -30.14
CA ASN A 358 10.22 -21.55 -30.19
C ASN A 358 11.07 -21.80 -28.93
N THR A 359 11.14 -20.82 -28.02
CA THR A 359 11.84 -20.93 -26.73
C THR A 359 10.86 -20.73 -25.57
N SER A 360 11.20 -21.24 -24.39
CA SER A 360 10.41 -21.08 -23.18
C SER A 360 11.12 -20.23 -22.13
N ILE A 361 10.33 -19.66 -21.22
CA ILE A 361 10.77 -18.96 -20.02
C ILE A 361 10.28 -19.77 -18.82
N THR A 362 11.21 -20.19 -17.97
CA THR A 362 10.89 -20.68 -16.63
C THR A 362 10.23 -19.58 -15.81
N SER A 363 9.10 -19.91 -15.18
CA SER A 363 8.31 -18.99 -14.37
C SER A 363 8.08 -19.52 -12.96
N ASP A 364 8.04 -18.58 -12.03
CA ASP A 364 7.49 -18.73 -10.69
C ASP A 364 5.97 -18.42 -10.71
N SER A 365 5.33 -18.60 -9.55
CA SER A 365 3.87 -18.65 -9.40
C SER A 365 3.27 -17.34 -8.88
N LEU A 366 2.13 -16.96 -9.47
CA LEU A 366 1.18 -15.97 -8.96
C LEU A 366 -0.12 -16.71 -8.61
N VAL A 367 -0.46 -16.74 -7.32
CA VAL A 367 -1.60 -17.50 -6.80
C VAL A 367 -2.76 -16.56 -6.49
N SER A 368 -3.95 -16.90 -6.96
CA SER A 368 -5.18 -16.13 -6.77
C SER A 368 -6.21 -16.91 -5.94
N PHE A 369 -6.86 -16.22 -5.01
CA PHE A 369 -7.92 -16.73 -4.15
C PHE A 369 -9.16 -15.84 -4.22
N SER A 370 -10.35 -16.44 -4.20
CA SER A 370 -11.58 -15.70 -3.89
C SER A 370 -11.78 -15.57 -2.38
N ILE A 371 -12.33 -14.43 -1.96
CA ILE A 371 -12.55 -14.06 -0.55
C ILE A 371 -14.03 -14.24 -0.20
N ASP A 372 -14.32 -15.18 0.71
CA ASP A 372 -15.66 -15.29 1.28
C ASP A 372 -15.98 -14.07 2.18
N GLY A 373 -17.02 -13.32 1.82
CA GLY A 373 -17.34 -12.05 2.49
C GLY A 373 -17.91 -12.18 3.91
N GLU A 374 -18.45 -13.34 4.29
CA GLU A 374 -19.05 -13.56 5.60
C GLU A 374 -18.01 -14.08 6.62
N THR A 375 -17.14 -14.99 6.18
CA THR A 375 -16.19 -15.73 7.02
C THR A 375 -14.75 -15.26 6.90
N GLY A 376 -14.39 -14.59 5.80
CA GLY A 376 -13.01 -14.23 5.49
C GLY A 376 -12.15 -15.41 5.02
N HIS A 377 -12.75 -16.58 4.77
CA HIS A 377 -12.04 -17.73 4.23
C HIS A 377 -11.57 -17.49 2.78
N LEU A 378 -10.48 -18.14 2.40
CA LEU A 378 -9.91 -18.08 1.06
C LEU A 378 -10.18 -19.39 0.32
N ALA A 379 -10.70 -19.32 -0.91
CA ALA A 379 -10.78 -20.46 -1.80
C ALA A 379 -9.80 -20.28 -2.96
N LEU A 380 -8.91 -21.26 -3.18
CA LEU A 380 -7.96 -21.23 -4.27
C LEU A 380 -8.71 -21.18 -5.61
N GLN A 381 -8.30 -20.26 -6.47
CA GLN A 381 -8.90 -20.06 -7.79
C GLN A 381 -7.93 -20.38 -8.91
N GLN A 382 -6.71 -19.87 -8.83
CA GLN A 382 -5.67 -20.05 -9.83
C GLN A 382 -4.30 -20.15 -9.17
N ASP A 383 -3.45 -20.95 -9.78
CA ASP A 383 -2.02 -21.00 -9.56
C ASP A 383 -1.39 -20.98 -10.96
N ILE A 384 -0.73 -19.87 -11.32
CA ILE A 384 -0.36 -19.57 -12.70
C ILE A 384 1.04 -18.94 -12.81
N ALA A 385 1.62 -19.03 -14.01
CA ALA A 385 2.91 -18.42 -14.31
C ALA A 385 2.83 -16.88 -14.26
N CYS A 386 3.71 -16.26 -13.46
CA CYS A 386 3.78 -14.81 -13.30
C CYS A 386 4.54 -14.06 -14.42
N GLY A 387 5.19 -14.76 -15.35
CA GLY A 387 5.92 -14.17 -16.49
C GLY A 387 7.45 -14.32 -16.47
N GLY A 388 7.97 -15.04 -15.48
CA GLY A 388 9.39 -15.21 -15.21
C GLY A 388 9.62 -15.57 -13.75
N ARG A 389 10.84 -15.40 -13.25
CA ARG A 389 11.26 -15.85 -11.92
C ARG A 389 11.35 -14.72 -10.92
N PHE A 390 11.18 -15.10 -9.67
CA PHE A 390 11.32 -14.27 -8.49
C PHE A 390 10.40 -13.03 -8.50
N PRO A 391 9.06 -13.22 -8.58
CA PRO A 391 8.05 -12.15 -8.53
C PRO A 391 8.02 -11.52 -7.14
N ARG A 392 8.96 -10.62 -6.88
CA ARG A 392 9.18 -10.00 -5.57
C ARG A 392 8.05 -9.05 -5.16
N HIS A 393 7.43 -8.42 -6.14
CA HIS A 393 6.40 -7.41 -5.99
C HIS A 393 5.45 -7.46 -7.18
N PHE A 394 4.20 -7.11 -6.97
CA PHE A 394 3.25 -6.82 -8.04
C PHE A 394 2.26 -5.75 -7.57
N THR A 395 1.61 -5.07 -8.52
CA THR A 395 0.45 -4.21 -8.25
C THR A 395 -0.71 -4.56 -9.15
N ILE A 396 -1.93 -4.26 -8.70
CA ILE A 396 -3.16 -4.36 -9.49
C ILE A 396 -3.58 -2.93 -9.79
N ASN A 397 -3.94 -2.62 -11.05
CA ASN A 397 -4.37 -1.28 -11.40
C ASN A 397 -5.71 -0.91 -10.73
N LYS A 398 -6.04 0.38 -10.65
CA LYS A 398 -7.24 0.93 -9.98
C LYS A 398 -8.55 0.43 -10.58
N ALA A 399 -8.54 0.09 -11.87
CA ALA A 399 -9.68 -0.53 -12.57
C ALA A 399 -9.84 -2.03 -12.25
N GLY A 400 -8.83 -2.67 -11.65
CA GLY A 400 -8.80 -4.11 -11.37
C GLY A 400 -8.57 -5.01 -12.59
N THR A 401 -8.27 -4.42 -13.75
CA THR A 401 -8.19 -5.10 -15.06
C THR A 401 -6.78 -5.54 -15.45
N LEU A 402 -5.74 -5.03 -14.79
CA LEU A 402 -4.34 -5.33 -15.09
C LEU A 402 -3.55 -5.61 -13.82
N VAL A 403 -2.59 -6.53 -13.91
CA VAL A 403 -1.61 -6.81 -12.85
C VAL A 403 -0.21 -6.61 -13.41
N ALA A 404 0.59 -5.75 -12.79
CA ALA A 404 1.99 -5.51 -13.15
C ALA A 404 2.90 -6.26 -12.17
N VAL A 405 3.76 -7.14 -12.68
CA VAL A 405 4.65 -8.01 -11.87
C VAL A 405 6.11 -7.62 -12.08
N ALA A 406 6.85 -7.44 -10.98
CA ALA A 406 8.29 -7.20 -10.96
C ALA A 406 9.05 -8.52 -10.77
N LEU A 407 9.77 -8.95 -11.80
CA LEU A 407 10.45 -10.25 -11.89
C LEU A 407 11.96 -10.06 -11.67
N GLN A 408 12.41 -10.30 -10.43
CA GLN A 408 13.74 -9.88 -9.99
C GLN A 408 14.86 -10.58 -10.77
N TYR A 409 14.77 -11.89 -10.99
CA TYR A 409 15.84 -12.68 -11.62
C TYR A 409 15.76 -12.77 -13.15
N ASP A 410 14.78 -12.13 -13.77
CA ASP A 410 14.67 -11.97 -15.23
C ASP A 410 14.84 -10.52 -15.68
N SER A 411 15.11 -9.59 -14.73
CA SER A 411 15.25 -8.15 -15.00
C SER A 411 14.06 -7.59 -15.80
N ARG A 412 12.84 -8.05 -15.48
CA ARG A 412 11.65 -7.88 -16.33
C ARG A 412 10.47 -7.33 -15.52
N VAL A 413 9.64 -6.51 -16.16
CA VAL A 413 8.25 -6.27 -15.76
C VAL A 413 7.33 -6.95 -16.76
N VAL A 414 6.27 -7.59 -16.27
CA VAL A 414 5.22 -8.22 -17.09
C VAL A 414 3.86 -7.68 -16.66
N ILE A 415 2.99 -7.43 -17.64
CA ILE A 415 1.61 -7.00 -17.44
C ILE A 415 0.69 -8.15 -17.86
N LEU A 416 -0.16 -8.57 -16.92
CA LEU A 416 -1.18 -9.60 -17.06
C LEU A 416 -2.56 -8.95 -17.12
N GLU A 417 -3.45 -9.49 -17.95
CA GLU A 417 -4.88 -9.17 -17.90
C GLU A 417 -5.57 -9.83 -16.70
N ARG A 418 -6.60 -9.16 -16.16
CA ARG A 418 -7.48 -9.67 -15.11
C ARG A 418 -8.94 -9.38 -15.44
N ASP A 419 -9.76 -10.42 -15.46
CA ASP A 419 -11.22 -10.27 -15.51
C ASP A 419 -11.74 -9.89 -14.11
N VAL A 420 -12.24 -8.66 -13.96
CA VAL A 420 -12.73 -8.09 -12.69
C VAL A 420 -13.90 -8.88 -12.10
N LYS A 421 -14.75 -9.47 -12.94
CA LYS A 421 -15.99 -10.13 -12.52
C LYS A 421 -15.74 -11.54 -11.95
N THR A 422 -14.74 -12.23 -12.49
CA THR A 422 -14.42 -13.61 -12.18
C THR A 422 -13.16 -13.74 -11.34
N GLY A 423 -12.29 -12.72 -11.31
CA GLY A 423 -10.98 -12.74 -10.66
C GLY A 423 -9.91 -13.50 -11.43
N ILE A 424 -10.23 -14.01 -12.62
CA ILE A 424 -9.32 -14.79 -13.45
C ILE A 424 -8.22 -13.88 -14.00
N ILE A 425 -6.98 -14.28 -13.77
CA ILE A 425 -5.80 -13.75 -14.47
C ILE A 425 -5.68 -14.47 -15.81
N GLY A 426 -5.61 -13.68 -16.88
CA GLY A 426 -5.63 -14.12 -18.28
C GLY A 426 -4.29 -13.93 -18.97
N ASP A 427 -4.34 -13.32 -20.15
CA ASP A 427 -3.19 -13.25 -21.05
C ASP A 427 -2.08 -12.29 -20.58
N PHE A 428 -0.87 -12.57 -21.03
CA PHE A 428 0.25 -11.63 -20.97
C PHE A 428 0.03 -10.54 -22.03
N VAL A 429 -0.23 -9.30 -21.61
CA VAL A 429 -0.56 -8.22 -22.55
C VAL A 429 0.63 -7.32 -22.88
N ALA A 430 1.59 -7.20 -21.98
CA ALA A 430 2.80 -6.42 -22.21
C ALA A 430 3.98 -6.84 -21.33
N TYR A 431 5.18 -6.42 -21.70
CA TYR A 431 6.41 -6.66 -20.94
C TYR A 431 7.47 -5.57 -21.17
N ALA A 432 8.40 -5.43 -20.25
CA ALA A 432 9.59 -4.59 -20.39
C ALA A 432 10.81 -5.31 -19.83
N GLU A 433 11.95 -5.17 -20.51
CA GLU A 433 13.25 -5.69 -20.05
C GLU A 433 14.10 -4.49 -19.62
N LEU A 434 14.68 -4.59 -18.43
CA LEU A 434 15.27 -3.47 -17.69
C LEU A 434 16.69 -3.81 -17.21
N GLU A 435 17.41 -2.81 -16.72
CA GLU A 435 18.74 -3.04 -16.16
C GLU A 435 18.65 -3.50 -14.70
N GLY A 436 19.23 -4.67 -14.42
CA GLY A 436 19.41 -5.22 -13.09
C GLY A 436 18.15 -5.82 -12.47
N GLU A 437 18.29 -6.29 -11.24
CA GLU A 437 17.24 -6.98 -10.50
C GLU A 437 16.04 -6.07 -10.21
N VAL A 438 14.89 -6.34 -10.86
CA VAL A 438 13.67 -5.54 -10.73
C VAL A 438 12.93 -5.86 -9.43
N THR A 439 12.68 -4.85 -8.60
CA THR A 439 12.26 -5.03 -7.19
C THR A 439 10.84 -4.57 -6.89
N ALA A 440 10.37 -3.51 -7.53
CA ALA A 440 9.02 -2.97 -7.37
C ALA A 440 8.50 -2.39 -8.70
N VAL A 441 7.18 -2.45 -8.88
CA VAL A 441 6.45 -1.84 -10.00
C VAL A 441 5.10 -1.33 -9.52
N ILE A 442 4.79 -0.07 -9.86
CA ILE A 442 3.52 0.58 -9.52
C ILE A 442 2.93 1.31 -10.74
N PHE A 443 1.60 1.38 -10.80
CA PHE A 443 0.86 2.23 -11.74
C PHE A 443 0.84 3.69 -11.23
N TYR A 444 0.67 4.65 -12.16
CA TYR A 444 0.51 6.07 -11.85
C TYR A 444 -0.98 6.46 -11.76
N GLU A 445 -1.62 6.24 -10.60
CA GLU A 445 -3.06 6.45 -10.39
C GLU A 445 -3.52 6.49 -8.91
#